data_AF-A0A1J4WVA7-F1
#
_entry.id   AF-A0A1J4WVA7-F1
#
_cell.length_a   1.000
_cell.length_b   1.000
_cell.length_c   1.000
_cell.angle_alpha   90.00
_cell.angle_beta   90.00
_cell.angle_gamma   90.00
#
_symmetry.space_group_name_H-M   'P 1'
#
loop_
_entity.id
_entity.type
_entity.pdbx_description
1 polymer ?
#
loop_
_entity_poly.entity_id
_entity_poly.type
_entity_poly.pdbx_seq_one_letter_code
_entity_poly.pdbx_strand_id
1 'polypeptide(L)'
;MSGAKSRLLEFFQNNVGKYFPLSELAKVAQVSDWPRVIRAMRLNDGYDIEHIAKGPHKGCYVMRSLKMNPAKPRGGIDQRIRYRILQRDASCCQRCGRGVKEKVKLMVDHKIPVEWGGETVDDNLWTLCAECNLGKKNWLSDENSEEMKEVMSQSSGIKRLERFFELHPHELLEPTRLGIISGIRDWERTLRHIIARPI
;
A
#
# COMPACT_ATOMS: atom_id res chain seq x y z
N MET A 1 -7.06 -33.16 -11.38
CA MET A 1 -6.46 -32.06 -12.18
C MET A 1 -5.69 -31.14 -11.24
N SER A 2 -4.45 -30.80 -11.56
CA SER A 2 -3.65 -29.87 -10.75
C SER A 2 -4.26 -28.45 -10.79
N GLY A 3 -4.09 -27.64 -9.75
CA GLY A 3 -4.60 -26.27 -9.73
C GLY A 3 -3.79 -25.33 -10.63
N ALA A 4 -4.33 -24.15 -10.96
CA ALA A 4 -3.63 -23.15 -11.77
C ALA A 4 -2.26 -22.76 -11.18
N LYS A 5 -2.15 -22.68 -9.85
CA LYS A 5 -0.89 -22.44 -9.13
C LYS A 5 0.16 -23.51 -9.45
N SER A 6 -0.21 -24.79 -9.36
CA SER A 6 0.71 -25.91 -9.60
C SER A 6 1.24 -25.91 -11.04
N ARG A 7 0.35 -25.72 -12.04
CA ARG A 7 0.76 -25.64 -13.45
C ARG A 7 1.73 -24.50 -13.72
N LEU A 8 1.41 -23.31 -13.23
CA LEU A 8 2.27 -22.13 -13.39
C LEU A 8 3.60 -22.33 -12.69
N LEU A 9 3.59 -22.89 -11.47
CA LEU A 9 4.80 -23.13 -10.71
C LEU A 9 5.73 -24.11 -11.42
N GLU A 10 5.22 -25.26 -11.83
CA GLU A 10 5.98 -26.27 -12.58
C GLU A 10 6.55 -25.68 -13.87
N PHE A 11 5.75 -24.92 -14.60
CA PHE A 11 6.18 -24.23 -15.82
C PHE A 11 7.33 -23.25 -15.57
N PHE A 12 7.24 -22.41 -14.54
CA PHE A 12 8.32 -21.48 -14.19
C PHE A 12 9.58 -22.18 -13.68
N GLN A 13 9.44 -23.21 -12.84
CA GLN A 13 10.57 -23.97 -12.30
C GLN A 13 11.37 -24.69 -13.40
N ASN A 14 10.69 -25.17 -14.44
CA ASN A 14 11.33 -25.78 -15.60
C ASN A 14 11.95 -24.76 -16.56
N ASN A 15 11.72 -23.45 -16.35
CA ASN A 15 12.11 -22.38 -17.26
C ASN A 15 12.67 -21.14 -16.54
N VAL A 16 13.42 -21.35 -15.46
CA VAL A 16 14.08 -20.27 -14.71
C VAL A 16 14.92 -19.41 -15.65
N GLY A 17 14.82 -18.09 -15.51
CA GLY A 17 15.53 -17.10 -16.32
C GLY A 17 14.89 -16.76 -17.67
N LYS A 18 13.87 -17.50 -18.13
CA LYS A 18 13.16 -17.20 -19.38
C LYS A 18 12.00 -16.22 -19.17
N TYR A 19 11.74 -15.40 -20.19
CA TYR A 19 10.69 -14.39 -20.18
C TYR A 19 9.44 -14.88 -20.91
N PHE A 20 8.29 -14.81 -20.24
CA PHE A 20 7.02 -15.31 -20.77
C PHE A 20 5.95 -14.22 -20.87
N PRO A 21 5.32 -14.02 -22.04
CA PRO A 21 4.24 -13.06 -22.21
C PRO A 21 2.93 -13.54 -21.54
N LEU A 22 2.01 -12.60 -21.30
CA LEU A 22 0.69 -12.88 -20.70
C LEU A 22 -0.10 -13.97 -21.44
N SER A 23 -0.03 -13.98 -22.77
CA SER A 23 -0.78 -14.91 -23.61
C SER A 23 -0.35 -16.35 -23.41
N GLU A 24 0.93 -16.59 -23.12
CA GLU A 24 1.47 -17.93 -22.87
C GLU A 24 1.10 -18.42 -21.47
N LEU A 25 1.26 -17.55 -20.47
CA LEU A 25 0.89 -17.88 -19.09
C LEU A 25 -0.61 -18.12 -18.93
N ALA A 26 -1.45 -17.42 -19.69
CA ALA A 26 -2.89 -17.66 -19.73
C ALA A 26 -3.22 -19.08 -20.21
N LYS A 27 -2.52 -19.58 -21.24
CA LYS A 27 -2.69 -20.95 -21.77
C LYS A 27 -2.27 -21.99 -20.73
N VAL A 28 -1.17 -21.76 -20.03
CA VAL A 28 -0.67 -22.66 -18.96
C VAL A 28 -1.63 -22.67 -17.78
N ALA A 29 -2.11 -21.50 -17.35
CA ALA A 29 -2.93 -21.37 -16.16
C ALA A 29 -4.35 -21.94 -16.35
N GLN A 30 -4.90 -21.89 -17.57
CA GLN A 30 -6.25 -22.38 -17.90
C GLN A 30 -7.37 -21.78 -17.02
N VAL A 31 -7.14 -20.59 -16.45
CA VAL A 31 -8.11 -19.82 -15.67
C VAL A 31 -7.94 -18.36 -16.02
N SER A 32 -9.02 -17.57 -16.07
CA SER A 32 -8.95 -16.15 -16.43
C SER A 32 -8.23 -15.31 -15.36
N ASP A 33 -8.35 -15.68 -14.09
CA ASP A 33 -7.82 -14.93 -12.95
C ASP A 33 -6.39 -15.34 -12.54
N TRP A 34 -5.65 -15.93 -13.48
CA TRP A 34 -4.27 -16.36 -13.25
C TRP A 34 -3.30 -15.24 -12.82
N PRO A 35 -3.47 -13.95 -13.19
CA PRO A 35 -2.58 -12.90 -12.69
C PRO A 35 -2.66 -12.75 -11.17
N ARG A 36 -3.83 -12.99 -10.56
CA ARG A 36 -3.97 -13.02 -9.10
C ARG A 36 -3.26 -14.21 -8.48
N VAL A 37 -3.22 -15.34 -9.17
CA VAL A 37 -2.46 -16.53 -8.75
C VAL A 37 -0.96 -16.23 -8.69
N ILE A 38 -0.37 -15.64 -9.75
CA ILE A 38 1.05 -15.25 -9.73
C ILE A 38 1.31 -14.20 -8.63
N ARG A 39 0.41 -13.24 -8.45
CA ARG A 39 0.54 -12.26 -7.37
C ARG A 39 0.58 -12.93 -5.99
N ALA A 40 -0.29 -13.92 -5.74
CA ALA A 40 -0.29 -14.68 -4.50
C ALA A 40 1.01 -15.50 -4.33
N MET A 41 1.48 -16.15 -5.40
CA MET A 41 2.76 -16.88 -5.41
C MET A 41 3.93 -15.99 -5.01
N ARG A 42 3.96 -14.75 -5.48
CA ARG A 42 5.02 -13.79 -5.12
C ARG A 42 4.92 -13.28 -3.70
N LEU A 43 3.71 -12.85 -3.28
CA LEU A 43 3.53 -12.13 -2.02
C LEU A 43 3.37 -13.06 -0.81
N ASN A 44 2.62 -14.13 -0.96
CA ASN A 44 2.30 -15.04 0.15
C ASN A 44 3.27 -16.19 0.23
N ASP A 45 3.61 -16.77 -0.94
CA ASP A 45 4.49 -17.94 -0.99
C ASP A 45 5.96 -17.55 -1.19
N GLY A 46 6.29 -16.31 -1.57
CA GLY A 46 7.67 -15.86 -1.72
C GLY A 46 8.40 -16.35 -2.97
N TYR A 47 7.70 -16.86 -3.99
CA TYR A 47 8.35 -17.25 -5.24
C TYR A 47 8.99 -16.05 -5.94
N ASP A 48 10.23 -16.21 -6.40
CA ASP A 48 11.05 -15.18 -7.05
C ASP A 48 10.64 -14.93 -8.50
N ILE A 49 9.37 -14.57 -8.69
CA ILE A 49 8.75 -14.24 -9.96
C ILE A 49 8.65 -12.71 -10.06
N GLU A 50 9.08 -12.16 -11.18
CA GLU A 50 9.07 -10.73 -11.47
C GLU A 50 8.21 -10.42 -12.70
N HIS A 51 7.53 -9.27 -12.69
CA HIS A 51 6.88 -8.70 -13.87
C HIS A 51 7.73 -7.57 -14.43
N ILE A 52 8.07 -7.64 -15.71
CA ILE A 52 9.01 -6.71 -16.35
C ILE A 52 8.27 -5.46 -16.80
N ALA A 53 8.52 -4.33 -16.14
CA ALA A 53 7.84 -3.07 -16.42
C ALA A 53 8.42 -2.28 -17.63
N LYS A 54 9.69 -2.49 -17.96
CA LYS A 54 10.45 -1.71 -18.95
C LYS A 54 11.41 -2.60 -19.75
N GLY A 55 11.86 -2.11 -20.90
CA GLY A 55 12.86 -2.78 -21.74
C GLY A 55 12.26 -3.77 -22.76
N PRO A 56 13.10 -4.61 -23.39
CA PRO A 56 12.70 -5.45 -24.53
C PRO A 56 11.69 -6.55 -24.17
N HIS A 57 11.63 -6.95 -22.89
CA HIS A 57 10.67 -7.95 -22.39
C HIS A 57 9.53 -7.31 -21.59
N LYS A 58 9.22 -6.04 -21.84
CA LYS A 58 8.12 -5.33 -21.17
C LYS A 58 6.82 -6.13 -21.26
N GLY A 59 6.17 -6.30 -20.11
CA GLY A 59 4.93 -7.06 -19.97
C GLY A 59 5.13 -8.56 -19.75
N CYS A 60 6.35 -9.09 -19.84
CA CYS A 60 6.60 -10.49 -19.55
C CYS A 60 6.78 -10.76 -18.05
N TYR A 61 6.66 -12.02 -17.66
CA TYR A 61 7.07 -12.53 -16.36
C TYR A 61 8.31 -13.41 -16.48
N VAL A 62 9.13 -13.42 -15.44
CA VAL A 62 10.32 -14.28 -15.32
C VAL A 62 10.44 -14.80 -13.90
N MET A 63 10.82 -16.06 -13.74
CA MET A 63 11.31 -16.57 -12.45
C MET A 63 12.83 -16.38 -12.41
N ARG A 64 13.33 -15.56 -11.50
CA ARG A 64 14.76 -15.20 -11.41
C ARG A 64 15.57 -16.33 -10.78
N SER A 65 15.00 -17.02 -9.79
CA SER A 65 15.65 -18.15 -9.14
C SER A 65 14.63 -19.13 -8.56
N LEU A 66 15.10 -20.32 -8.17
CA LEU A 66 14.33 -21.29 -7.38
C LEU A 66 14.31 -20.95 -5.89
N LYS A 67 15.09 -19.94 -5.45
CA LYS A 67 15.10 -19.50 -4.06
C LYS A 67 13.81 -18.75 -3.76
N MET A 68 13.33 -18.91 -2.53
CA MET A 68 12.17 -18.16 -2.05
C MET A 68 12.67 -16.84 -1.47
N ASN A 69 12.08 -15.73 -1.91
CA ASN A 69 12.18 -14.46 -1.24
C ASN A 69 11.42 -14.55 0.09
N PRO A 70 11.84 -13.81 1.13
CA PRO A 70 11.04 -13.70 2.34
C PRO A 70 9.64 -13.25 1.94
N ALA A 71 8.65 -14.09 2.23
CA ALA A 71 7.27 -13.75 1.97
C ALA A 71 7.01 -12.39 2.63
N LYS A 72 6.54 -11.43 1.84
CA LYS A 72 5.98 -10.19 2.36
C LYS A 72 4.48 -10.39 2.29
N PRO A 73 3.87 -11.20 3.19
CA PRO A 73 2.43 -11.16 3.30
C PRO A 73 2.14 -9.69 3.57
N ARG A 74 1.38 -9.06 2.66
CA ARG A 74 0.77 -7.78 3.02
C ARG A 74 0.09 -8.08 4.34
N GLY A 75 0.48 -7.39 5.41
CA GLY A 75 -0.20 -7.46 6.71
C GLY A 75 -1.64 -7.08 6.46
N GLY A 76 -2.44 -8.04 6.02
CA GLY A 76 -3.81 -7.85 5.65
C GLY A 76 -4.53 -7.57 6.94
N ILE A 77 -5.43 -6.60 6.91
CA ILE A 77 -6.37 -6.40 8.01
C ILE A 77 -7.21 -7.68 8.05
N ASP A 78 -6.97 -8.53 9.04
CA ASP A 78 -7.71 -9.77 9.20
C ASP A 78 -9.19 -9.48 9.48
N GLN A 79 -10.04 -10.50 9.35
CA GLN A 79 -11.50 -10.31 9.46
C GLN A 79 -11.93 -9.90 10.88
N ARG A 80 -11.19 -10.31 11.92
CA ARG A 80 -11.47 -9.93 13.31
C ARG A 80 -11.15 -8.45 13.54
N ILE A 81 -9.98 -7.99 13.09
CA ILE A 81 -9.62 -6.57 13.13
C ILE A 81 -10.61 -5.76 12.29
N ARG A 82 -10.93 -6.21 11.08
CA ARG A 82 -11.90 -5.54 10.20
C ARG A 82 -13.24 -5.34 10.89
N TYR A 83 -13.79 -6.38 11.49
CA TYR A 83 -15.07 -6.30 12.20
C TYR A 83 -15.00 -5.34 13.39
N ARG A 84 -13.92 -5.43 14.20
CA ARG A 84 -13.69 -4.53 15.33
C ARG A 84 -13.67 -3.06 14.92
N ILE A 85 -12.94 -2.71 13.86
CA ILE A 85 -12.85 -1.32 13.38
C ILE A 85 -14.19 -0.83 12.83
N LEU A 86 -14.92 -1.67 12.09
CA LEU A 86 -16.27 -1.34 11.62
C LEU A 86 -17.23 -1.09 12.79
N GLN A 87 -17.14 -1.87 13.88
CA GLN A 87 -17.95 -1.66 15.07
C GLN A 87 -17.60 -0.35 15.78
N ARG A 88 -16.31 -0.09 16.01
CA ARG A 88 -15.81 1.17 16.60
C ARG A 88 -16.30 2.40 15.82
N ASP A 89 -16.26 2.30 14.49
CA ASP A 89 -16.59 3.39 13.57
C ASP A 89 -18.10 3.45 13.24
N ALA A 90 -18.94 2.73 14.00
CA ALA A 90 -20.39 2.63 13.82
C ALA A 90 -20.83 2.24 12.39
N SER A 91 -19.98 1.51 11.68
CA SER A 91 -20.18 1.15 10.26
C SER A 91 -20.50 2.36 9.39
N CYS A 92 -19.78 3.47 9.63
CA CYS A 92 -19.85 4.70 8.88
C CYS A 92 -18.46 5.12 8.40
N CYS A 93 -18.42 5.75 7.23
CA CYS A 93 -17.20 6.38 6.73
C CYS A 93 -16.77 7.52 7.67
N GLN A 94 -15.57 7.41 8.24
CA GLN A 94 -15.03 8.39 9.18
C GLN A 94 -14.65 9.72 8.52
N ARG A 95 -14.68 9.79 7.18
CA ARG A 95 -14.42 11.03 6.43
C ARG A 95 -15.69 11.77 6.01
N CYS A 96 -16.72 11.08 5.54
CA CYS A 96 -17.94 11.72 5.00
C CYS A 96 -19.24 11.33 5.72
N GLY A 97 -19.18 10.50 6.77
CA GLY A 97 -20.34 10.08 7.55
C GLY A 97 -21.23 9.01 6.91
N ARG A 98 -21.17 8.83 5.58
CA ARG A 98 -22.00 7.84 4.86
C ARG A 98 -21.76 6.41 5.34
N GLY A 99 -22.83 5.64 5.47
CA GLY A 99 -22.83 4.24 5.91
C GLY A 99 -23.87 3.40 5.18
N VAL A 100 -24.53 2.50 5.92
CA VAL A 100 -25.47 1.52 5.34
C VAL A 100 -26.67 2.20 4.67
N LYS A 101 -27.18 3.31 5.23
CA LYS A 101 -28.35 4.03 4.71
C LYS A 101 -28.12 4.54 3.29
N GLU A 102 -26.92 5.02 3.02
CA GLU A 102 -26.49 5.54 1.72
C GLU A 102 -25.96 4.43 0.79
N LYS A 103 -26.05 3.17 1.20
CA LYS A 103 -25.63 1.98 0.44
C LYS A 103 -24.19 2.04 -0.07
N VAL A 104 -23.30 2.72 0.67
CA VAL A 104 -21.89 2.80 0.29
C VAL A 104 -21.14 1.54 0.69
N LYS A 105 -20.20 1.12 -0.16
CA LYS A 105 -19.27 0.03 0.20
C LYS A 105 -18.22 0.54 1.18
N LEU A 106 -18.16 -0.06 2.36
CA LEU A 106 -17.19 0.29 3.40
C LEU A 106 -15.95 -0.61 3.38
N MET A 107 -14.81 0.02 3.64
CA MET A 107 -13.49 -0.61 3.68
C MET A 107 -12.76 -0.11 4.92
N VAL A 108 -11.99 -1.00 5.55
CA VAL A 108 -11.03 -0.61 6.58
C VAL A 108 -9.71 -0.34 5.88
N ASP A 109 -9.15 0.83 6.14
CA ASP A 109 -7.91 1.34 5.53
C ASP A 109 -6.93 1.73 6.64
N HIS A 110 -5.66 1.90 6.28
CA HIS A 110 -4.68 2.51 7.17
C HIS A 110 -4.67 4.03 6.99
N LYS A 111 -4.64 4.81 8.08
CA LYS A 111 -4.49 6.27 8.05
C LYS A 111 -3.13 6.61 7.43
N ILE A 112 -2.06 6.04 7.98
CA ILE A 112 -0.71 6.02 7.42
C ILE A 112 -0.56 4.74 6.59
N PRO A 113 -0.32 4.83 5.27
CA PRO A 113 -0.09 3.67 4.41
C PRO A 113 0.99 2.71 4.94
N VAL A 114 0.78 1.40 4.72
CA VAL A 114 1.76 0.36 5.06
C VAL A 114 3.08 0.56 4.32
N GLU A 115 3.04 1.08 3.09
CA GLU A 115 4.23 1.40 2.29
C GLU A 115 5.13 2.47 2.93
N TRP A 116 4.55 3.36 3.76
CA TRP A 116 5.27 4.36 4.54
C TRP A 116 5.62 3.87 5.96
N GLY A 117 5.44 2.58 6.24
CA GLY A 117 5.70 2.00 7.57
C GLY A 117 4.50 2.04 8.53
N GLY A 118 3.29 2.33 8.03
CA GLY A 118 2.09 2.32 8.86
C GLY A 118 1.75 0.92 9.43
N GLU A 119 1.62 0.83 10.75
CA GLU A 119 1.31 -0.42 11.44
C GLU A 119 -0.18 -0.78 11.36
N THR A 120 -0.50 -2.08 11.48
CA THR A 120 -1.89 -2.57 11.53
C THR A 120 -2.39 -2.58 12.97
N VAL A 121 -2.57 -1.38 13.53
CA VAL A 121 -3.06 -1.14 14.90
C VAL A 121 -4.29 -0.25 14.88
N ASP A 122 -5.16 -0.34 15.89
CA ASP A 122 -6.46 0.34 15.87
C ASP A 122 -6.35 1.85 15.62
N ASP A 123 -5.35 2.51 16.20
CA ASP A 123 -5.13 3.95 16.03
C ASP A 123 -4.79 4.34 14.59
N ASN A 124 -4.11 3.45 13.86
CA ASN A 124 -3.79 3.64 12.45
C ASN A 124 -4.86 3.07 11.51
N LEU A 125 -5.92 2.45 12.02
CA LEU A 125 -7.01 1.93 11.19
C LEU A 125 -8.26 2.80 11.30
N TRP A 126 -9.04 2.84 10.21
CA TRP A 126 -10.30 3.57 10.12
C TRP A 126 -11.15 3.07 8.96
N THR A 127 -12.46 3.32 9.07
CA THR A 127 -13.46 2.94 8.09
C THR A 127 -13.66 4.07 7.09
N LEU A 128 -13.53 3.77 5.80
CA LEU A 128 -13.82 4.66 4.69
C LEU A 128 -14.82 4.03 3.72
N CYS A 129 -15.65 4.85 3.09
CA CYS A 129 -16.37 4.41 1.89
C CYS A 129 -15.40 4.25 0.71
N ALA A 130 -15.79 3.45 -0.29
CA ALA A 130 -14.98 3.18 -1.47
C ALA A 130 -14.49 4.45 -2.17
N GLU A 131 -15.36 5.46 -2.28
CA GLU A 131 -15.05 6.75 -2.89
C GLU A 131 -13.99 7.54 -2.09
N CYS A 132 -14.18 7.70 -0.78
CA CYS A 132 -13.19 8.38 0.07
C CYS A 132 -11.86 7.64 0.14
N ASN A 133 -11.87 6.30 0.13
CA ASN A 133 -10.63 5.51 0.09
C ASN A 133 -9.89 5.67 -1.24
N LEU A 134 -10.62 5.67 -2.37
CA LEU A 134 -10.02 5.93 -3.67
C LEU A 134 -9.46 7.36 -3.74
N GLY A 135 -10.22 8.35 -3.26
CA GLY A 135 -9.77 9.73 -3.16
C GLY A 135 -8.49 9.88 -2.33
N LYS A 136 -8.39 9.18 -1.19
CA LYS A 136 -7.15 9.13 -0.40
C LYS A 136 -5.99 8.54 -1.19
N LYS A 137 -6.19 7.43 -1.91
CA LYS A 137 -5.13 6.80 -2.72
C LYS A 137 -4.64 7.70 -3.84
N ASN A 138 -5.56 8.35 -4.56
CA ASN A 138 -5.21 9.26 -5.64
C ASN A 138 -4.52 10.53 -5.11
N TRP A 139 -4.94 11.06 -3.97
CA TRP A 139 -4.27 12.21 -3.37
C TRP A 139 -2.84 11.89 -2.91
N LEU A 140 -2.57 10.63 -2.57
CA LEU A 140 -1.25 10.15 -2.15
C LEU A 140 -0.36 9.63 -3.29
N SER A 141 -0.85 9.57 -4.52
CA SER A 141 -0.13 8.88 -5.60
C SER A 141 1.16 9.56 -6.04
N ASP A 142 1.26 10.87 -5.78
CA ASP A 142 2.39 11.70 -6.22
C ASP A 142 3.52 11.72 -5.19
N GLU A 143 3.30 11.13 -4.00
CA GLU A 143 4.28 11.10 -2.92
C GLU A 143 5.37 10.04 -3.14
N ASN A 144 6.62 10.41 -2.87
CA ASN A 144 7.72 9.45 -2.89
C ASN A 144 7.66 8.56 -1.65
N SER A 145 7.44 7.26 -1.87
CA SER A 145 7.24 6.29 -0.78
C SER A 145 8.46 6.12 0.13
N GLU A 146 9.69 6.24 -0.39
CA GLU A 146 10.89 6.09 0.45
C GLU A 146 11.13 7.33 1.33
N GLU A 147 10.92 8.53 0.77
CA GLU A 147 10.95 9.79 1.55
C GLU A 147 9.88 9.76 2.65
N MET A 148 8.65 9.36 2.30
CA MET A 148 7.56 9.29 3.26
C MET A 148 7.79 8.25 4.34
N LYS A 149 8.45 7.13 4.02
CA LYS A 149 8.85 6.14 5.02
C LYS A 149 9.89 6.70 5.97
N GLU A 150 10.86 7.47 5.47
CA GLU A 150 11.83 8.16 6.30
C GLU A 150 11.17 9.18 7.23
N VAL A 151 10.25 9.99 6.69
CA VAL A 151 9.48 10.97 7.47
C VAL A 151 8.64 10.27 8.53
N MET A 152 7.87 9.24 8.18
CA MET A 152 6.97 8.56 9.12
C MET A 152 7.71 7.78 10.22
N SER A 153 9.00 7.45 10.00
CA SER A 153 9.86 6.83 11.02
C SER A 153 10.21 7.76 12.19
N GLN A 154 9.98 9.07 12.04
CA GLN A 154 10.27 10.04 13.09
C GLN A 154 9.32 9.90 14.29
N SER A 155 9.87 10.10 15.48
CA SER A 155 9.20 9.79 16.75
C SER A 155 8.06 10.72 17.15
N SER A 156 7.89 11.86 16.47
CA SER A 156 6.82 12.81 16.77
C SER A 156 6.40 13.58 15.52
N GLY A 157 5.17 14.09 15.50
CA GLY A 157 4.68 14.91 14.38
C GLY A 157 5.53 16.15 14.11
N ILE A 158 6.17 16.73 15.13
CA ILE A 158 7.12 17.84 14.97
C ILE A 158 8.34 17.39 14.18
N LYS A 159 8.98 16.28 14.59
CA LYS A 159 10.14 15.74 13.88
C LYS A 159 9.81 15.29 12.46
N ARG A 160 8.58 14.82 12.22
CA ARG A 160 8.08 14.51 10.87
C ARG A 160 8.07 15.78 10.00
N LEU A 161 7.54 16.88 10.53
CA LEU A 161 7.53 18.17 9.83
C LEU A 161 8.94 18.70 9.59
N GLU A 162 9.82 18.69 10.61
CA GLU A 162 11.23 19.08 10.47
C GLU A 162 11.90 18.28 9.34
N ARG A 163 11.79 16.94 9.38
CA ARG A 163 12.40 16.08 8.36
C ARG A 163 11.81 16.31 6.97
N PHE A 164 10.50 16.54 6.88
CA PHE A 164 9.84 16.83 5.61
C PHE A 164 10.31 18.16 5.02
N PHE A 165 10.48 19.21 5.82
CA PHE A 165 11.02 20.49 5.35
C PHE A 165 12.47 20.39 4.88
N GLU A 166 13.30 19.55 5.52
CA GLU A 166 14.67 19.28 5.08
C GLU A 166 14.72 18.59 3.70
N LEU A 167 13.76 17.72 3.40
CA LEU A 167 13.68 17.01 2.12
C LEU A 167 13.11 17.87 0.99
N HIS A 168 12.30 18.88 1.33
CA HIS A 168 11.63 19.78 0.39
C HIS A 168 12.04 21.26 0.59
N PRO A 169 13.34 21.60 0.50
CA PRO A 169 13.78 22.97 0.70
C PRO A 169 13.23 23.87 -0.42
N HIS A 170 12.68 25.03 -0.04
CA HIS A 170 12.13 26.03 -0.95
C HIS A 170 10.90 25.61 -1.76
N GLU A 171 10.26 24.48 -1.42
CA GLU A 171 9.00 24.06 -2.02
C GLU A 171 7.81 24.79 -1.34
N LEU A 172 6.82 25.21 -2.13
CA LEU A 172 5.54 25.68 -1.59
C LEU A 172 4.70 24.47 -1.20
N LEU A 173 4.53 24.27 0.10
CA LEU A 173 3.82 23.13 0.65
C LEU A 173 2.41 23.50 1.07
N GLU A 174 1.43 22.77 0.54
CA GLU A 174 0.03 22.95 0.87
C GLU A 174 -0.25 22.62 2.36
N PRO A 175 -0.93 23.50 3.12
CA PRO A 175 -1.34 23.29 4.51
C PRO A 175 -1.93 21.91 4.82
N THR A 176 -2.80 21.44 3.92
CA THR A 176 -3.49 20.15 4.06
C THR A 176 -2.53 18.96 3.97
N ARG A 177 -1.43 19.10 3.21
CA ARG A 177 -0.35 18.11 3.10
C ARG A 177 0.39 17.95 4.42
N LEU A 178 0.72 19.07 5.08
CA LEU A 178 1.42 19.10 6.37
C LEU A 178 0.60 18.51 7.52
N GLY A 179 -0.72 18.72 7.53
CA GLY A 179 -1.61 18.12 8.53
C GLY A 179 -1.58 16.59 8.51
N ILE A 180 -1.51 15.99 7.33
CA ILE A 180 -1.47 14.52 7.18
C ILE A 180 -0.11 13.96 7.59
N ILE A 181 0.98 14.64 7.21
CA ILE A 181 2.35 14.23 7.55
C ILE A 181 2.60 14.28 9.06
N SER A 182 2.17 15.38 9.69
CA SER A 182 2.36 15.57 11.14
C SER A 182 1.47 14.63 11.95
N GLY A 183 0.26 14.33 11.48
CA GLY A 183 -0.76 13.65 12.27
C GLY A 183 -1.27 14.49 13.46
N ILE A 184 -0.97 15.80 13.48
CA ILE A 184 -1.32 16.71 14.56
C ILE A 184 -2.62 17.44 14.19
N ARG A 185 -3.61 17.40 15.10
CA ARG A 185 -4.92 18.05 14.90
C ARG A 185 -4.81 19.57 14.79
N ASP A 186 -3.89 20.17 15.54
CA ASP A 186 -3.55 21.60 15.55
C ASP A 186 -2.11 21.83 15.03
N TRP A 187 -1.86 21.36 13.81
CA TRP A 187 -0.54 21.45 13.18
C TRP A 187 -0.15 22.91 12.87
N GLU A 188 -1.12 23.81 12.67
CA GLU A 188 -0.89 25.25 12.42
C GLU A 188 -0.23 25.94 13.62
N ARG A 189 -0.63 25.60 14.86
CA ARG A 189 0.03 26.08 16.07
C ARG A 189 1.43 25.49 16.22
N THR A 190 1.61 24.25 15.78
CA THR A 190 2.89 23.54 15.83
C THR A 190 3.91 24.18 14.88
N LEU A 191 3.50 24.61 13.70
CA LEU A 191 4.38 25.33 12.77
C LEU A 191 4.97 26.59 13.38
N ARG A 192 4.21 27.35 14.17
CA ARG A 192 4.72 28.56 14.83
C ARG A 192 5.90 28.25 15.75
N HIS A 193 5.88 27.11 16.41
CA HIS A 193 6.99 26.66 17.27
C HIS A 193 8.22 26.22 16.47
N ILE A 194 8.02 25.62 15.29
CA ILE A 194 9.12 25.20 14.40
C ILE A 194 9.79 26.44 13.78
N ILE A 195 9.00 27.39 13.27
CA ILE A 195 9.49 28.64 12.67
C ILE A 195 10.20 29.53 13.70
N ALA A 196 9.77 29.49 14.97
CA ALA A 196 10.35 30.29 16.05
C ALA A 196 11.69 29.75 16.60
N ARG A 197 12.19 28.60 16.11
CA ARG A 197 13.52 28.10 16.48
C ARG A 197 14.56 28.69 15.53
N PRO A 198 15.54 29.47 16.03
CA PRO A 198 16.64 29.91 15.19
C PRO A 198 17.47 28.68 14.80
N ILE A 199 17.87 28.64 13.53
CA ILE A 199 18.85 27.68 12.98
C ILE A 199 20.20 27.92 13.65
#